data_AF-A0AAQ1GJ11-F1
#
_entry.id   AF-A0AAQ1GJ11-F1
#
_cell.length_a   1.000
_cell.length_b   1.000
_cell.length_c   1.000
_cell.angle_alpha   90.00
_cell.angle_beta   90.00
_cell.angle_gamma   90.00
#
_symmetry.space_group_name_H-M   'P 1'
#
loop_
_entity.id
_entity.type
_entity.pdbx_description
1 polymer ?
#
loop_
_entity_poly.entity_id
_entity_poly.type
_entity_poly.pdbx_seq_one_letter_code
_entity_poly.pdbx_strand_id
1 'polypeptide(L)'
;MEASKEVTAATVIGNFSITLPAPNQAQLSASGYLIEGEDKASLDNRMDVVREALQRQQRLLEIPVLEAHIEQWQKAHDDMSRAYADLLERNNKRKKGDKEAKALTSQEQQSLSNAPTQIAGIQTELEKARKKIADARAGV
;
A
#
# COMPACT_ATOMS: atom_id res chain seq x y z
N MET A 1 -20.98 -45.91 -27.14
CA MET A 1 -19.54 -45.70 -27.39
C MET A 1 -19.34 -44.20 -27.50
N GLU A 2 -18.95 -43.54 -26.42
CA GLU A 2 -18.55 -42.13 -26.48
C GLU A 2 -17.21 -42.07 -27.18
N ALA A 3 -17.15 -41.34 -28.30
CA ALA A 3 -15.90 -41.09 -29.00
C ALA A 3 -15.01 -40.25 -28.08
N SER A 4 -13.90 -40.86 -27.64
CA SER A 4 -12.81 -40.16 -26.98
C SER A 4 -12.44 -38.93 -27.82
N LYS A 5 -12.64 -37.73 -27.26
CA LYS A 5 -12.15 -36.49 -27.88
C LYS A 5 -10.64 -36.65 -28.07
N GLU A 6 -10.20 -36.82 -29.31
CA GLU A 6 -8.79 -36.74 -29.66
C GLU A 6 -8.29 -35.36 -29.20
N VAL A 7 -7.38 -35.37 -28.23
CA VAL A 7 -6.62 -34.17 -27.88
C VAL A 7 -5.60 -34.00 -28.99
N THR A 8 -5.96 -33.25 -30.03
CA THR A 8 -5.00 -32.82 -31.04
C THR A 8 -3.89 -32.02 -30.34
N ALA A 9 -2.65 -32.50 -30.47
CA ALA A 9 -1.50 -31.80 -29.93
C ALA A 9 -1.41 -30.42 -30.60
N ALA A 10 -1.55 -29.36 -29.80
CA ALA A 10 -1.44 -27.98 -30.26
C ALA A 10 0.01 -27.69 -30.67
N THR A 11 0.27 -27.33 -31.93
CA THR A 11 1.59 -26.89 -32.38
C THR A 11 1.93 -25.55 -31.74
N VAL A 12 3.05 -25.48 -31.03
CA VAL A 12 3.56 -24.23 -30.45
C VAL A 12 4.42 -23.50 -31.46
N ILE A 13 4.06 -22.25 -31.77
CA ILE A 13 4.75 -21.41 -32.78
C ILE A 13 5.56 -20.27 -32.16
N GLY A 14 5.46 -20.09 -30.84
CA GLY A 14 6.19 -19.05 -30.13
C GLY A 14 5.75 -18.94 -28.68
N ASN A 15 6.19 -17.86 -28.02
CA ASN A 15 5.83 -17.54 -26.66
C ASN A 15 5.55 -16.05 -26.48
N PHE A 16 4.74 -15.72 -25.48
CA PHE A 16 4.58 -14.38 -24.96
C PHE A 16 5.00 -14.34 -23.49
N SER A 17 5.36 -13.16 -23.00
CA SER A 17 5.67 -12.91 -21.59
C SER A 17 5.06 -11.57 -21.19
N ILE A 18 4.40 -11.54 -20.04
CA ILE A 18 3.83 -10.34 -19.42
C ILE A 18 4.52 -10.17 -18.09
N THR A 19 5.15 -9.02 -17.88
CA THR A 19 5.85 -8.68 -16.65
C THR A 19 5.25 -7.41 -16.05
N LEU A 20 4.89 -7.46 -14.77
CA LEU A 20 4.45 -6.31 -13.97
C LEU A 20 5.45 -6.06 -12.83
N PRO A 21 5.73 -4.79 -12.50
CA PRO A 21 6.54 -4.48 -11.32
C PRO A 21 5.78 -4.84 -10.04
N ALA A 22 6.48 -5.24 -9.00
CA ALA A 22 5.92 -5.45 -7.67
C ALA A 22 6.74 -4.65 -6.64
N PRO A 23 6.24 -4.49 -5.40
CA PRO A 23 6.97 -3.79 -4.35
C PRO A 23 8.37 -4.35 -4.10
N ASN A 24 9.26 -3.55 -3.52
CA ASN A 24 10.63 -3.95 -3.17
C ASN A 24 11.49 -4.43 -4.36
N GLN A 25 11.31 -3.82 -5.54
CA GLN A 25 12.01 -4.18 -6.77
C GLN A 25 11.70 -5.59 -7.29
N ALA A 26 10.71 -6.27 -6.71
CA ALA A 26 10.24 -7.56 -7.22
C ALA A 26 9.50 -7.38 -8.56
N GLN A 27 9.34 -8.49 -9.28
CA GLN A 27 8.57 -8.52 -10.53
C GLN A 27 7.67 -9.75 -10.53
N LEU A 28 6.46 -9.58 -11.05
CA LEU A 28 5.55 -10.66 -11.36
C LEU A 28 5.59 -10.89 -12.85
N SER A 29 5.93 -12.10 -13.27
CA SER A 29 5.94 -12.47 -14.68
C SER A 29 5.08 -13.71 -14.91
N ALA A 30 4.41 -13.71 -16.06
CA ALA A 30 3.75 -14.89 -16.59
C ALA A 30 4.12 -15.03 -18.06
N SER A 31 4.43 -16.25 -18.46
CA SER A 31 4.75 -16.59 -19.84
C SER A 31 3.79 -17.64 -20.34
N GLY A 32 3.48 -17.59 -21.63
CA GLY A 32 2.60 -18.56 -22.28
C GLY A 32 3.06 -18.85 -23.69
N TYR A 33 2.48 -19.90 -24.28
CA TYR A 33 2.76 -20.30 -25.65
C TYR A 33 1.76 -19.68 -26.63
N LEU A 34 2.24 -19.38 -27.82
CA LEU A 34 1.46 -19.05 -29.00
C LEU A 34 1.18 -20.34 -29.77
N ILE A 35 -0.08 -20.57 -30.13
CA ILE A 35 -0.53 -21.82 -30.76
C ILE A 35 -0.80 -21.57 -32.24
N GLU A 36 -0.37 -22.49 -33.09
CA GLU A 36 -0.65 -22.45 -34.53
C GLU A 36 -2.17 -22.47 -34.79
N GLY A 37 -2.64 -21.56 -35.65
CA GLY A 37 -4.06 -21.46 -35.99
C GLY A 37 -4.95 -20.82 -34.90
N GLU A 38 -4.38 -20.37 -33.79
CA GLU A 38 -5.09 -19.56 -32.80
C GLU A 38 -5.46 -18.20 -33.38
N ASP A 39 -6.73 -17.80 -33.23
CA ASP A 39 -7.17 -16.48 -33.63
C ASP A 39 -6.72 -15.40 -32.62
N LYS A 40 -6.61 -14.16 -33.11
CA LYS A 40 -6.15 -13.04 -32.30
C LYS A 40 -7.03 -12.80 -31.06
N ALA A 41 -8.35 -12.98 -31.16
CA ALA A 41 -9.24 -12.70 -30.05
C ALA A 41 -9.08 -13.72 -28.91
N SER A 42 -8.84 -14.99 -29.25
CA SER A 42 -8.45 -16.02 -28.27
C SER A 42 -7.14 -15.66 -27.56
N LEU A 43 -6.11 -15.27 -28.32
CA LEU A 43 -4.82 -14.88 -27.74
C LEU A 43 -4.96 -13.65 -26.82
N ASP A 44 -5.64 -12.60 -27.29
CA ASP A 44 -5.90 -11.39 -26.51
C ASP A 44 -6.61 -11.74 -25.19
N ASN A 45 -7.66 -12.56 -25.24
CA ASN A 45 -8.41 -12.98 -24.06
C ASN A 45 -7.52 -13.72 -23.05
N ARG A 46 -6.64 -14.64 -23.51
CA ARG A 46 -5.68 -15.31 -22.62
C ARG A 46 -4.71 -14.31 -21.99
N MET A 47 -4.19 -13.37 -22.78
CA MET A 47 -3.28 -12.35 -22.28
C MET A 47 -3.94 -11.40 -21.28
N ASP A 48 -5.20 -11.04 -21.48
CA ASP A 48 -5.98 -10.19 -20.58
C ASP A 48 -6.27 -10.91 -19.26
N VAL A 49 -6.70 -12.18 -19.30
CA VAL A 49 -6.88 -13.00 -18.09
C VAL A 49 -5.58 -13.09 -17.27
N VAL A 50 -4.45 -13.32 -17.94
CA VAL A 50 -3.14 -13.36 -17.30
C VAL A 50 -2.78 -11.99 -16.71
N ARG A 51 -3.04 -10.90 -17.43
CA ARG A 51 -2.77 -9.54 -16.96
C ARG A 51 -3.59 -9.19 -15.72
N GLU A 52 -4.89 -9.51 -15.72
CA GLU A 52 -5.77 -9.30 -14.57
C GLU A 52 -5.31 -10.10 -13.35
N ALA A 53 -4.90 -11.36 -13.56
CA ALA A 53 -4.36 -12.20 -12.50
C ALA A 53 -3.07 -11.61 -11.91
N LEU A 54 -2.13 -11.16 -12.75
CA LEU A 54 -0.90 -10.53 -12.31
C LEU A 54 -1.16 -9.21 -11.57
N GLN A 55 -2.08 -8.37 -12.04
CA GLN A 55 -2.48 -7.14 -11.35
C GLN A 55 -3.11 -7.41 -9.98
N ARG A 56 -3.92 -8.47 -9.86
CA ARG A 56 -4.47 -8.89 -8.57
C ARG A 56 -3.35 -9.30 -7.61
N GLN A 57 -2.39 -10.10 -8.08
CA GLN A 57 -1.23 -10.49 -7.26
C GLN A 57 -0.38 -9.28 -6.87
N GLN A 58 -0.16 -8.33 -7.79
CA GLN A 58 0.54 -7.09 -7.53
C GLN A 58 -0.09 -6.31 -6.38
N ARG A 59 -1.42 -6.09 -6.42
CA ARG A 59 -2.17 -5.41 -5.35
C ARG A 59 -2.06 -6.12 -4.01
N LEU A 60 -2.12 -7.46 -4.00
CA LEU A 60 -1.96 -8.23 -2.77
C LEU A 60 -0.57 -8.12 -2.16
N LEU A 61 0.48 -8.03 -3.00
CA LEU A 61 1.85 -7.81 -2.54
C LEU A 61 2.10 -6.39 -2.00
N GLU A 62 1.30 -5.41 -2.41
CA GLU A 62 1.37 -4.03 -1.87
C GLU A 62 0.81 -3.92 -0.45
N ILE A 63 -0.18 -4.74 -0.09
CA ILE A 63 -0.83 -4.72 1.23
C ILE A 63 0.18 -4.81 2.39
N PRO A 64 1.06 -5.82 2.49
CA PRO A 64 1.98 -5.94 3.63
C PRO A 64 2.95 -4.74 3.74
N VAL A 65 3.33 -4.14 2.61
CA VAL A 65 4.18 -2.95 2.60
C VAL A 65 3.41 -1.74 3.15
N LEU A 66 2.15 -1.58 2.76
CA LEU A 66 1.28 -0.53 3.30
C LEU A 66 0.98 -0.75 4.80
N GLU A 67 0.79 -1.99 5.24
CA GLU A 67 0.57 -2.33 6.65
C GLU A 67 1.79 -1.95 7.50
N ALA A 68 3.00 -2.25 7.04
CA ALA A 68 4.23 -1.84 7.72
C ALA A 68 4.37 -0.30 7.81
N HIS A 69 4.05 0.42 6.73
CA HIS A 69 4.06 1.89 6.77
C HIS A 69 3.01 2.45 7.74
N ILE A 70 1.81 1.86 7.77
CA ILE A 70 0.75 2.25 8.70
C ILE A 70 1.21 2.07 10.15
N GLU A 71 1.86 0.95 10.48
CA GLU A 71 2.40 0.73 11.82
C GLU A 71 3.40 1.82 12.22
N GLN A 72 4.32 2.17 11.32
CA GLN A 72 5.30 3.22 11.55
C GLN A 72 4.66 4.59 11.76
N TRP A 73 3.68 4.95 10.93
CA TRP A 73 2.95 6.21 11.05
C TRP A 73 2.07 6.27 12.29
N GLN A 74 1.44 5.16 12.70
CA GLN A 74 0.68 5.10 13.95
C GLN A 74 1.58 5.35 15.14
N LYS A 75 2.75 4.69 15.19
CA LYS A 75 3.72 4.92 16.24
C LYS A 75 4.18 6.38 16.28
N ALA A 76 4.52 6.96 15.13
CA ALA A 76 4.92 8.36 15.03
C ALA A 76 3.80 9.33 15.47
N HIS A 77 2.57 9.05 15.07
CA HIS A 77 1.39 9.80 15.50
C HIS A 77 1.23 9.77 17.02
N ASP A 78 1.34 8.60 17.63
CA ASP A 78 1.13 8.43 19.07
C ASP A 78 2.24 9.04 19.91
N ASP A 79 3.50 8.90 19.47
CA ASP A 79 4.65 9.52 20.13
C ASP A 79 4.56 11.05 20.07
N MET A 80 4.18 11.60 18.91
CA MET A 80 4.01 13.04 18.74
C MET A 80 2.79 13.59 19.48
N SER A 81 1.68 12.85 19.49
CA SER A 81 0.47 13.22 20.24
C SER A 81 0.74 13.26 21.74
N ARG A 82 1.48 12.27 22.27
CA ARG A 82 1.90 12.23 23.68
C ARG A 82 2.81 13.41 24.01
N ALA A 83 3.86 13.63 23.22
CA ALA A 83 4.77 14.75 23.44
C ALA A 83 4.04 16.10 23.37
N TYR A 84 3.10 16.27 22.44
CA TYR A 84 2.27 17.46 22.34
C TYR A 84 1.40 17.67 23.58
N ALA A 85 0.72 16.62 24.07
CA ALA A 85 -0.11 16.69 25.26
C ALA A 85 0.70 17.11 26.50
N ASP A 86 1.89 16.53 26.69
CA ASP A 86 2.79 16.85 27.80
C ASP A 86 3.23 18.33 27.76
N LEU A 87 3.60 18.83 26.58
CA LEU A 87 3.99 20.22 26.39
C LEU A 87 2.80 21.18 26.63
N LEU A 88 1.61 20.80 26.16
CA LEU A 88 0.39 21.58 26.33
C LEU A 88 0.00 21.66 27.81
N GLU A 89 0.08 20.55 28.53
CA GLU A 89 -0.19 20.51 29.97
C GLU A 89 0.79 21.39 30.74
N ARG A 90 2.10 21.27 30.48
CA ARG A 90 3.13 22.12 31.10
C ARG A 90 2.90 23.59 30.84
N ASN A 91 2.58 23.96 29.59
CA ASN A 91 2.26 25.34 29.23
C ASN A 91 1.04 25.86 30.00
N ASN A 92 0.00 25.03 30.11
CA ASN A 92 -1.24 25.38 30.80
C ASN A 92 -1.04 25.53 32.32
N LYS A 93 -0.26 24.65 32.97
CA LYS A 93 0.10 24.78 34.39
C LYS A 93 0.82 26.10 34.65
N ARG A 94 1.81 26.43 33.81
CA ARG A 94 2.55 27.70 33.90
C ARG A 94 1.62 28.92 33.73
N LYS A 95 0.72 28.89 32.74
CA LYS A 95 -0.28 29.95 32.52
C LYS A 95 -1.26 30.12 33.67
N LYS A 96 -1.56 29.04 34.40
CA LYS A 96 -2.40 29.05 35.61
C LYS A 96 -1.65 29.53 36.86
N GLY A 97 -0.38 29.90 36.75
CA GLY A 97 0.41 30.45 37.85
C GLY A 97 1.13 29.40 38.69
N ASP A 98 1.18 28.14 38.26
CA ASP A 98 1.99 27.10 38.91
C ASP A 98 3.48 27.44 38.75
N LYS A 99 4.13 27.74 39.88
CA LYS A 99 5.54 28.14 39.94
C LYS A 99 6.49 26.95 39.84
N GLU A 100 6.03 25.73 40.16
CA GLU A 100 6.80 24.49 40.08
C GLU A 100 6.84 23.93 38.65
N ALA A 101 5.87 24.29 37.81
CA ALA A 101 5.84 23.90 36.41
C ALA A 101 7.05 24.46 35.64
N LYS A 102 7.89 23.58 35.10
CA LYS A 102 9.08 23.95 34.31
C LYS A 102 8.68 24.73 33.05
N ALA A 103 9.28 25.91 32.87
CA ALA A 103 9.09 26.73 31.67
C ALA A 103 9.48 25.96 30.40
N LEU A 104 8.75 26.18 29.32
CA LEU A 104 9.08 25.59 28.02
C LEU A 104 10.30 26.30 27.42
N THR A 105 11.21 25.53 26.83
CA THR A 105 12.30 26.07 26.01
C THR A 105 11.75 26.64 24.69
N SER A 106 12.54 27.44 23.98
CA SER A 106 12.13 27.98 22.67
C SER A 106 11.82 26.87 21.65
N GLN A 107 12.58 25.76 21.69
CA GLN A 107 12.35 24.61 20.84
C GLN A 107 11.02 23.91 21.21
N GLU A 108 10.73 23.73 22.49
CA GLU A 108 9.47 23.15 22.98
C GLU A 108 8.26 24.03 22.62
N GLN A 109 8.39 25.36 22.67
CA GLN A 109 7.33 26.28 22.24
C GLN A 109 7.06 26.17 20.73
N GLN A 110 8.11 26.05 19.92
CA GLN A 110 7.97 25.86 18.48
C GLN A 110 7.33 24.51 18.16
N SER A 111 7.75 23.44 18.84
CA SER A 111 7.12 22.11 18.73
C SER A 111 5.64 22.16 19.12
N LEU A 112 5.27 22.87 20.20
CA LEU A 112 3.87 23.03 20.61
C LEU A 112 3.02 23.73 19.52
N SER A 113 3.59 24.69 18.80
CA SER A 113 2.90 25.38 17.71
C SER A 113 2.76 24.51 16.45
N ASN A 114 3.77 23.70 16.13
CA ASN A 114 3.83 22.95 14.88
C ASN A 114 3.20 21.56 14.97
N ALA A 115 3.19 20.95 16.15
CA ALA A 115 2.72 19.58 16.35
C ALA A 115 1.29 19.34 15.86
N PRO A 116 0.29 20.22 16.07
CA PRO A 116 -1.07 19.98 15.57
C PRO A 116 -1.14 19.76 14.05
N THR A 117 -0.43 20.58 13.27
CA THR A 117 -0.38 20.45 11.82
C THR A 117 0.32 19.16 11.39
N GLN A 118 1.40 18.80 12.08
CA GLN A 118 2.12 17.55 11.80
C GLN A 118 1.27 16.32 12.15
N ILE A 119 0.52 16.36 13.27
CA ILE A 119 -0.37 15.27 13.71
C ILE A 119 -1.46 15.06 12.65
N ALA A 120 -2.12 16.14 12.23
CA ALA A 120 -3.13 16.11 11.18
C ALA A 120 -2.58 15.59 9.83
N GLY A 121 -1.35 15.96 9.49
CA GLY A 121 -0.66 15.45 8.30
C GLY A 121 -0.44 13.94 8.36
N ILE A 122 0.07 13.42 9.48
CA ILE A 122 0.26 11.97 9.66
C ILE A 122 -1.09 11.24 9.62
N GLN A 123 -2.12 11.79 10.24
CA GLN A 123 -3.45 11.20 10.23
C GLN A 123 -4.05 11.12 8.81
N THR A 124 -3.83 12.15 8.00
CA THR A 124 -4.24 12.15 6.59
C THR A 124 -3.55 11.02 5.79
N GLU A 125 -2.25 10.83 5.99
CA GLU A 125 -1.51 9.75 5.32
C GLU A 125 -1.93 8.35 5.81
N LEU A 126 -2.22 8.20 7.10
CA LEU A 126 -2.80 6.98 7.66
C LEU A 126 -4.15 6.62 7.02
N GLU A 127 -5.04 7.61 6.86
CA GLU A 127 -6.34 7.42 6.22
C GLU A 127 -6.19 7.03 4.74
N LYS A 128 -5.31 7.70 4.00
CA LYS A 128 -5.01 7.35 2.60
C LYS A 128 -4.49 5.92 2.47
N ALA A 129 -3.58 5.51 3.35
CA ALA A 129 -3.00 4.17 3.29
C ALA A 129 -4.01 3.08 3.67
N ARG A 130 -4.83 3.32 4.70
CA ARG A 130 -5.95 2.43 5.07
C ARG A 130 -6.95 2.29 3.92
N LYS A 131 -7.27 3.40 3.25
CA LYS A 131 -8.13 3.38 2.06
C LYS A 131 -7.50 2.57 0.93
N LYS A 132 -6.22 2.76 0.62
CA LYS A 132 -5.51 1.96 -0.40
C LYS A 132 -5.53 0.46 -0.09
N ILE A 133 -5.38 0.05 1.17
CA ILE A 133 -5.51 -1.36 1.56
C ILE A 133 -6.95 -1.86 1.34
N ALA A 134 -7.95 -1.07 1.71
CA ALA A 134 -9.35 -1.44 1.50
C ALA A 134 -9.67 -1.62 0.00
N ASP A 135 -9.23 -0.67 -0.84
CA ASP A 135 -9.41 -0.71 -2.29
C ASP A 135 -8.68 -1.93 -2.89
N ALA A 136 -7.42 -2.17 -2.49
CA ALA A 136 -6.63 -3.32 -2.93
C ALA A 136 -7.29 -4.67 -2.57
N ARG A 137 -7.89 -4.77 -1.37
CA ARG A 137 -8.63 -5.96 -0.92
C ARG A 137 -9.97 -6.11 -1.64
N ALA A 138 -10.65 -5.02 -1.96
CA ALA A 138 -11.87 -5.02 -2.77
C ALA A 138 -11.60 -5.33 -4.25
N GLY A 139 -10.34 -5.20 -4.69
CA GLY A 139 -9.95 -5.40 -6.08
C GLY A 139 -10.36 -4.26 -7.00
N VAL A 140 -10.56 -3.06 -6.43
CA VAL A 140 -10.98 -1.82 -7.11
C VAL A 140 -9.77 -0.91 -7.32
#